data_AF-T0ZYW5-F1
#
_entry.id   AF-T0ZYW5-F1
#
_cell.length_a   1.000
_cell.length_b   1.000
_cell.length_c   1.000
_cell.angle_alpha   90.00
_cell.angle_beta   90.00
_cell.angle_gamma   90.00
#
_symmetry.space_group_name_H-M   'P 1'
#
loop_
_entity.id
_entity.type
_entity.pdbx_description
1 polymer ?
#
loop_
_entity_poly.entity_id
_entity_poly.type
_entity_poly.pdbx_seq_one_letter_code
_entity_poly.pdbx_strand_id
1 'polypeptide(L)'
;DAAFLLISGDLFHTPVPEPAEVAPIAAALRRFVAAGRRIYAIYGSHDYVAHRTSWLDVLSEAGVFVRVAPEAVRPEGERWTLPWVVDAPTGARIAGVSGRSHGLDREYYRSMDASAFAAEPGFRIFQFHAGVEEYLPPHLREHIHGIRREDLPAGLDYY
;
A
#
# COMPACT_ATOMS: atom_id res chain seq x y z
N ASP A 1 -12.41 13.49 -14.46
CA ASP A 1 -12.42 13.51 -13.00
C ASP A 1 -12.21 12.12 -12.43
N ALA A 2 -11.35 11.98 -11.42
CA ALA A 2 -11.12 10.72 -10.71
C ALA A 2 -11.86 10.70 -9.37
N ALA A 3 -12.47 9.57 -9.01
CA ALA A 3 -13.27 9.41 -7.79
C ALA A 3 -12.42 9.43 -6.51
N PHE A 4 -11.24 8.82 -6.55
CA PHE A 4 -10.25 8.80 -5.48
C PHE A 4 -8.84 8.65 -6.07
N LEU A 5 -7.82 8.80 -5.24
CA LEU A 5 -6.42 8.62 -5.57
C LEU A 5 -5.83 7.43 -4.80
N LEU A 6 -5.07 6.60 -5.50
CA LEU A 6 -4.24 5.55 -4.92
C LEU A 6 -2.77 5.99 -4.92
N ILE A 7 -2.09 5.92 -3.78
CA ILE A 7 -0.64 6.14 -3.66
C ILE A 7 0.01 4.82 -3.23
N SER A 8 0.69 4.16 -4.17
CA SER A 8 1.23 2.81 -3.98
C SER A 8 2.68 2.81 -3.48
N GLY A 9 2.93 3.54 -2.38
CA GLY A 9 4.23 3.65 -1.73
C GLY A 9 5.17 4.70 -2.34
N ASP A 10 6.28 4.96 -1.62
CA ASP A 10 7.34 5.89 -1.99
C ASP A 10 6.84 7.30 -2.38
N LEU A 11 5.89 7.83 -1.60
CA LEU A 11 5.51 9.25 -1.68
C LEU A 11 6.70 10.14 -1.32
N PHE A 12 7.55 9.66 -0.40
CA PHE A 12 8.79 10.33 -0.03
C PHE A 12 10.01 9.44 -0.31
N HIS A 13 11.13 10.06 -0.63
CA HIS A 13 12.38 9.35 -0.89
C HIS A 13 13.04 8.80 0.39
N THR A 14 12.70 9.38 1.55
CA THR A 14 13.11 8.91 2.87
C THR A 14 11.91 8.93 3.82
N PRO A 15 11.94 8.24 4.98
CA PRO A 15 10.79 8.21 5.88
C PRO A 15 10.57 9.51 6.65
N VAL A 16 11.64 10.29 6.83
CA VAL A 16 11.65 11.55 7.59
C VAL A 16 12.37 12.65 6.80
N PRO A 17 11.86 13.06 5.62
CA PRO A 17 12.36 14.22 4.89
C PRO A 17 12.22 15.51 5.71
N GLU A 18 12.93 16.54 5.27
CA GLU A 18 12.86 17.87 5.87
C GLU A 18 11.43 18.44 5.77
N PRO A 19 10.92 19.16 6.79
CA PRO A 19 9.58 19.74 6.77
C PRO A 19 9.30 20.62 5.54
N ALA A 20 10.34 21.29 5.00
CA ALA A 20 10.24 22.10 3.81
C ALA A 20 9.89 21.30 2.54
N GLU A 21 10.29 20.03 2.47
CA GLU A 21 9.93 19.10 1.38
C GLU A 21 8.50 18.58 1.55
N VAL A 22 8.10 18.31 2.80
CA VAL A 22 6.77 17.74 3.12
C VAL A 22 5.66 18.75 2.98
N ALA A 23 5.87 19.99 3.41
CA ALA A 23 4.84 21.03 3.45
C ALA A 23 4.08 21.23 2.12
N PRO A 24 4.75 21.40 0.95
CA PRO A 24 4.03 21.57 -0.31
C PRO A 24 3.22 20.33 -0.73
N ILE A 25 3.75 19.12 -0.47
CA ILE A 25 3.07 17.85 -0.77
C ILE A 25 1.82 17.71 0.11
N ALA A 26 1.98 17.89 1.42
CA ALA A 26 0.88 17.87 2.38
C ALA A 26 -0.22 18.89 2.02
N ALA A 27 0.17 20.11 1.62
CA ALA A 27 -0.79 21.12 1.18
C ALA A 27 -1.56 20.69 -0.09
N ALA A 28 -0.89 20.06 -1.05
CA ALA A 28 -1.53 19.54 -2.26
C ALA A 28 -2.54 18.42 -1.96
N LEU A 29 -2.15 17.44 -1.14
CA LEU A 29 -3.02 16.34 -0.73
C LEU A 29 -4.22 16.85 0.07
N ARG A 30 -4.00 17.80 0.99
CA ARG A 30 -5.09 18.44 1.74
C ARG A 30 -6.08 19.17 0.84
N ARG A 31 -5.61 19.90 -0.18
CA ARG A 31 -6.51 20.53 -1.16
C ARG A 31 -7.31 19.51 -1.95
N PHE A 32 -6.71 18.37 -2.30
CA PHE A 32 -7.39 17.28 -2.98
C PHE A 32 -8.53 16.71 -2.12
N VAL A 33 -8.26 16.46 -0.83
CA VAL A 33 -9.26 15.97 0.13
C VAL A 33 -10.34 17.01 0.43
N ALA A 34 -9.96 18.28 0.59
CA ALA A 34 -10.90 19.38 0.82
C ALA A 34 -11.89 19.59 -0.34
N ALA A 35 -11.55 19.10 -1.55
CA ALA A 35 -12.45 19.08 -2.70
C ALA A 35 -13.41 17.86 -2.70
N GLY A 36 -13.54 17.13 -1.59
CA GLY A 36 -14.44 15.99 -1.44
C GLY A 36 -13.93 14.66 -2.00
N ARG A 37 -12.65 14.59 -2.34
CA ARG A 37 -12.01 13.36 -2.89
C ARG A 37 -11.25 12.62 -1.79
N ARG A 38 -11.02 11.32 -2.00
CA ARG A 38 -10.39 10.43 -1.02
C ARG A 38 -9.04 9.97 -1.53
N ILE A 39 -8.12 9.73 -0.62
CA ILE A 39 -6.78 9.23 -0.92
C ILE A 39 -6.57 7.96 -0.10
N TYR A 40 -6.12 6.90 -0.75
CA TYR A 40 -5.77 5.63 -0.13
C TYR A 40 -4.30 5.34 -0.42
N ALA A 41 -3.54 5.06 0.63
CA ALA A 41 -2.10 4.87 0.50
C ALA A 41 -1.62 3.62 1.23
N ILE A 42 -0.61 2.99 0.62
CA ILE A 42 0.34 2.11 1.31
C ILE A 42 1.69 2.82 1.38
N TYR A 43 2.57 2.31 2.23
CA TYR A 43 3.93 2.84 2.34
C TYR A 43 4.82 2.05 1.38
N GLY A 44 5.91 2.65 0.94
CA GLY A 44 6.90 1.99 0.10
C GLY A 44 8.20 1.75 0.84
N SER A 45 9.15 1.17 0.13
CA SER A 45 10.43 0.75 0.71
C SER A 45 11.30 1.91 1.19
N HIS A 46 11.06 3.13 0.69
CA HIS A 46 11.82 4.34 1.01
C HIS A 46 11.23 5.16 2.16
N ASP A 47 9.90 5.13 2.33
CA ASP A 47 9.20 5.94 3.31
C ASP A 47 8.56 5.13 4.46
N TYR A 48 8.67 3.81 4.41
CA TYR A 48 8.35 2.92 5.53
C TYR A 48 9.45 2.92 6.60
N VAL A 49 9.05 2.95 7.88
CA VAL A 49 9.95 2.75 9.03
C VAL A 49 9.23 2.00 10.15
N ALA A 50 9.85 0.93 10.66
CA ALA A 50 9.21 0.01 11.61
C ALA A 50 9.23 0.50 13.08
N HIS A 51 10.18 1.36 13.45
CA HIS A 51 10.46 1.69 14.85
C HIS A 51 10.40 3.19 15.17
N ARG A 52 9.87 4.00 14.25
CA ARG A 52 9.72 5.46 14.40
C ARG A 52 8.43 5.89 13.71
N THR A 53 7.97 7.10 14.02
CA THR A 53 6.89 7.75 13.28
C THR A 53 7.45 8.36 12.00
N SER A 54 6.87 8.02 10.85
CA SER A 54 7.17 8.66 9.55
C SER A 54 6.26 9.86 9.30
N TRP A 55 6.58 10.67 8.28
CA TRP A 55 5.64 11.68 7.81
C TRP A 55 4.34 11.08 7.25
N LEU A 56 4.37 9.85 6.73
CA LEU A 56 3.15 9.17 6.30
C LEU A 56 2.22 8.86 7.46
N ASP A 57 2.76 8.46 8.61
CA ASP A 57 1.95 8.24 9.81
C ASP A 57 1.27 9.53 10.25
N VAL A 58 2.03 10.63 10.33
CA VAL A 58 1.49 11.96 10.69
C VAL A 58 0.40 12.40 9.72
N LEU A 59 0.60 12.23 8.41
CA LEU A 59 -0.38 12.63 7.39
C LEU A 59 -1.63 11.74 7.42
N SER A 60 -1.47 10.44 7.65
CA SER A 60 -2.59 9.51 7.81
C SER A 60 -3.42 9.87 9.04
N GLU A 61 -2.78 10.10 10.19
CA GLU A 61 -3.44 10.49 11.45
C GLU A 61 -4.13 11.86 11.33
N ALA A 62 -3.56 12.78 10.55
CA ALA A 62 -4.17 14.06 10.24
C ALA A 62 -5.34 13.99 9.23
N GLY A 63 -5.70 12.79 8.76
CA GLY A 63 -6.82 12.57 7.83
C GLY A 63 -6.53 12.99 6.39
N VAL A 64 -5.26 13.11 6.00
CA VAL A 64 -4.86 13.46 4.63
C VAL A 64 -5.07 12.27 3.67
N PHE A 65 -4.96 11.05 4.17
CA PHE A 65 -5.30 9.83 3.44
C PHE A 65 -5.67 8.71 4.42
N VAL A 66 -6.25 7.64 3.90
CA VAL A 66 -6.52 6.40 4.65
C VAL A 66 -5.43 5.39 4.33
N ARG A 67 -4.76 4.86 5.37
CA ARG A 67 -3.79 3.78 5.24
C ARG A 67 -4.50 2.46 4.93
N VAL A 68 -4.15 1.84 3.80
CA VAL A 68 -4.77 0.59 3.29
C VAL A 68 -4.24 -0.66 3.99
N ALA A 69 -2.96 -0.65 4.37
CA ALA A 69 -2.30 -1.76 5.04
C ALA A 69 -2.04 -1.43 6.52
N PRO A 70 -3.08 -1.38 7.38
CA PRO A 70 -2.81 -1.38 8.82
C PRO A 70 -2.15 -2.71 9.13
N GLU A 71 -1.00 -2.71 9.79
CA GLU A 71 -0.25 -3.92 10.13
C GLU A 71 -0.93 -4.76 11.25
N ALA A 72 -2.24 -4.59 11.38
CA ALA A 72 -3.05 -5.08 12.46
C ALA A 72 -3.39 -6.56 12.26
N VAL A 73 -2.81 -7.35 13.15
CA VAL A 73 -3.23 -8.67 13.65
C VAL A 73 -2.89 -9.87 12.76
N ARG A 74 -1.72 -10.44 13.04
CA ARG A 74 -1.50 -11.89 12.90
C ARG A 74 -1.78 -12.55 14.25
N PRO A 75 -2.88 -13.30 14.42
CA PRO A 75 -2.97 -14.22 15.54
C PRO A 75 -1.81 -15.22 15.47
N GLU A 76 -1.15 -15.50 16.59
CA GLU A 76 -0.02 -16.42 16.62
C GLU A 76 -0.42 -17.79 16.05
N GLY A 77 0.32 -18.28 15.04
CA GLY A 77 0.01 -19.54 14.36
C GLY A 77 -0.95 -19.46 13.17
N GLU A 78 -1.56 -18.31 12.89
CA GLU A 78 -2.47 -18.13 11.75
C GLU A 78 -1.81 -17.44 10.55
N ARG A 79 -2.42 -17.62 9.37
CA ARG A 79 -2.06 -16.90 8.15
C ARG A 79 -2.48 -15.43 8.27
N TRP A 80 -1.76 -14.58 7.56
CA TRP A 80 -2.02 -13.15 7.51
C TRP A 80 -3.31 -12.88 6.71
N THR A 81 -4.29 -12.20 7.31
CA THR A 81 -5.47 -11.70 6.58
C THR A 81 -5.37 -10.19 6.45
N LEU A 82 -5.68 -9.66 5.26
CA LEU A 82 -5.69 -8.21 5.05
C LEU A 82 -7.11 -7.69 5.15
N PRO A 83 -7.35 -6.65 5.96
CA PRO A 83 -8.65 -6.01 6.01
C PRO A 83 -8.93 -5.26 4.71
N TRP A 84 -10.20 -5.24 4.30
CA TRP A 84 -10.66 -4.39 3.22
C TRP A 84 -10.94 -2.98 3.73
N VAL A 85 -10.36 -1.98 3.07
CA VAL A 85 -10.84 -0.60 3.11
C VAL A 85 -11.89 -0.44 2.01
N VAL A 86 -13.06 0.09 2.37
CA VAL A 86 -14.17 0.29 1.42
C VAL A 86 -14.32 1.77 1.12
N ASP A 87 -14.24 2.13 -0.16
CA ASP A 87 -14.64 3.45 -0.65
C ASP A 87 -16.16 3.51 -0.73
N ALA A 88 -16.81 4.07 0.30
CA ALA A 88 -18.26 4.07 0.42
C ALA A 88 -19.01 4.61 -0.82
N PRO A 89 -18.55 5.68 -1.50
CA PRO A 89 -19.26 6.19 -2.67
C PRO A 89 -19.22 5.30 -3.91
N THR A 90 -18.13 4.56 -4.13
CA THR A 90 -17.99 3.67 -5.29
C THR A 90 -18.28 2.20 -4.98
N GLY A 91 -18.24 1.82 -3.70
CA GLY A 91 -18.25 0.42 -3.26
C GLY A 91 -16.96 -0.34 -3.57
N ALA A 92 -15.91 0.34 -4.06
CA ALA A 92 -14.63 -0.28 -4.32
C ALA A 92 -13.98 -0.77 -3.03
N ARG A 93 -13.37 -1.95 -3.09
CA ARG A 93 -12.68 -2.59 -1.96
C ARG A 93 -11.18 -2.57 -2.23
N ILE A 94 -10.42 -2.07 -1.28
CA ILE A 94 -8.99 -1.84 -1.40
C ILE A 94 -8.30 -2.56 -0.25
N ALA A 95 -7.41 -3.48 -0.57
CA ALA A 95 -6.52 -4.14 0.38
C ALA A 95 -5.10 -4.06 -0.18
N GLY A 96 -4.09 -4.26 0.65
CA GLY A 96 -2.73 -4.11 0.17
C GLY A 96 -1.66 -4.40 1.19
N VAL A 97 -0.42 -4.41 0.71
CA VAL A 97 0.79 -4.65 1.49
C VAL A 97 1.76 -3.48 1.27
N SER A 98 2.20 -2.84 2.35
CA SER A 98 3.24 -1.82 2.28
C SER A 98 4.58 -2.44 1.88
N GLY A 99 5.32 -1.75 1.01
CA GLY A 99 6.64 -2.15 0.58
C GLY A 99 7.66 -2.04 1.72
N ARG A 100 8.63 -2.94 1.72
CA ARG A 100 9.75 -2.92 2.67
C ARG A 100 11.05 -3.11 1.92
N SER A 101 12.12 -2.49 2.40
CA SER A 101 13.42 -2.55 1.74
C SER A 101 13.93 -4.00 1.65
N HIS A 102 14.69 -4.29 0.60
CA HIS A 102 15.36 -5.59 0.38
C HIS A 102 14.43 -6.83 0.32
N GLY A 103 13.15 -6.64 0.00
CA GLY A 103 12.21 -7.75 -0.13
C GLY A 103 11.74 -8.33 1.21
N LEU A 104 11.87 -7.57 2.31
CA LEU A 104 11.38 -7.97 3.63
C LEU A 104 9.84 -8.10 3.69
N ASP A 105 9.15 -7.60 2.67
CA ASP A 105 7.72 -7.72 2.43
C ASP A 105 7.33 -9.07 1.78
N ARG A 106 8.26 -9.80 1.15
CA ARG A 106 7.98 -11.09 0.45
C ARG A 106 7.23 -12.10 1.32
N GLU A 107 7.62 -12.22 2.59
CA GLU A 107 6.98 -13.15 3.51
C GLU A 107 5.51 -12.78 3.79
N TYR A 108 5.16 -11.50 3.72
CA TYR A 108 3.78 -11.06 3.89
C TYR A 108 2.89 -11.57 2.75
N TYR A 109 3.37 -11.56 1.51
CA TYR A 109 2.62 -12.12 0.39
C TYR A 109 2.49 -13.65 0.50
N ARG A 110 3.58 -14.34 0.85
CA ARG A 110 3.60 -15.82 0.94
C ARG A 110 2.76 -16.37 2.10
N SER A 111 2.73 -15.65 3.22
CA SER A 111 1.99 -16.06 4.42
C SER A 111 0.54 -15.56 4.44
N MET A 112 0.12 -14.81 3.42
CA MET A 112 -1.23 -14.29 3.28
C MET A 112 -2.24 -15.40 2.97
N ASP A 113 -3.38 -15.36 3.65
CA ASP A 113 -4.57 -16.08 3.22
C ASP A 113 -5.32 -15.27 2.16
N ALA A 114 -5.03 -15.59 0.89
CA ALA A 114 -5.70 -14.99 -0.25
C ALA A 114 -7.08 -15.62 -0.54
N SER A 115 -7.49 -16.68 0.15
CA SER A 115 -8.71 -17.43 -0.21
C SER A 115 -9.99 -16.59 -0.07
N ALA A 116 -10.01 -15.68 0.91
CA ALA A 116 -11.14 -14.77 1.14
C ALA A 116 -11.28 -13.68 0.07
N PHE A 117 -10.21 -13.36 -0.67
CA PHE A 117 -10.21 -12.25 -1.63
C PHE A 117 -11.10 -12.49 -2.85
N ALA A 118 -11.14 -13.73 -3.34
CA ALA A 118 -11.91 -14.11 -4.51
C ALA A 118 -13.43 -14.12 -4.25
N ALA A 119 -13.85 -14.30 -2.99
CA ALA A 119 -15.24 -14.45 -2.60
C ALA A 119 -15.97 -13.13 -2.34
N GLU A 120 -15.25 -12.02 -2.18
CA GLU A 120 -15.84 -10.73 -1.84
C GLU A 120 -16.51 -10.06 -3.06
N PRO A 121 -17.72 -9.51 -2.93
CA PRO A 121 -18.40 -8.80 -4.01
C PRO A 121 -17.90 -7.36 -4.17
N GLY A 122 -17.95 -6.84 -5.40
CA GLY A 122 -17.58 -5.45 -5.74
C GLY A 122 -16.29 -5.36 -6.56
N PHE A 123 -15.88 -4.13 -6.91
CA PHE A 123 -14.63 -3.88 -7.62
C PHE A 123 -13.46 -3.94 -6.64
N ARG A 124 -12.57 -4.91 -6.80
CA ARG A 124 -11.51 -5.23 -5.84
C ARG A 124 -10.14 -4.83 -6.36
N ILE A 125 -9.42 -4.10 -5.53
CA ILE A 125 -8.13 -3.50 -5.82
C ILE A 125 -7.11 -4.06 -4.82
N PHE A 126 -5.98 -4.55 -5.32
CA PHE A 126 -4.86 -4.97 -4.51
C PHE A 126 -3.67 -4.03 -4.67
N GLN A 127 -3.45 -3.17 -3.69
CA GLN A 127 -2.38 -2.20 -3.71
C GLN A 127 -1.07 -2.80 -3.16
N PHE A 128 0.03 -2.69 -3.90
CA PHE A 128 1.33 -3.20 -3.46
C PHE A 128 2.48 -2.31 -3.95
N HIS A 129 3.60 -2.37 -3.23
CA HIS A 129 4.84 -1.70 -3.60
C HIS A 129 5.99 -2.72 -3.61
N ALA A 130 6.08 -3.47 -4.69
CA ALA A 130 7.13 -4.46 -4.89
C ALA A 130 7.44 -4.64 -6.39
N GLY A 131 8.68 -5.00 -6.70
CA GLY A 131 9.01 -5.49 -8.04
C GLY A 131 8.41 -6.88 -8.26
N VAL A 132 7.90 -7.15 -9.46
CA VAL A 132 7.42 -8.49 -9.85
C VAL A 132 8.48 -9.16 -10.70
N GLU A 133 9.04 -10.27 -10.24
CA GLU A 133 10.24 -10.91 -10.81
C GLU A 133 10.11 -11.18 -12.32
N GLU A 134 8.93 -11.61 -12.75
CA GLU A 134 8.62 -11.92 -14.14
C GLU A 134 8.71 -10.70 -15.06
N TYR A 135 8.47 -9.50 -14.53
CA TYR A 135 8.50 -8.23 -15.26
C TYR A 135 9.81 -7.46 -15.08
N LEU A 136 10.69 -7.88 -14.17
CA LEU A 136 11.99 -7.25 -14.01
C LEU A 136 12.90 -7.53 -15.22
N PRO A 137 13.58 -6.50 -15.75
CA PRO A 137 14.66 -6.68 -16.71
C PRO A 137 15.72 -7.67 -16.19
N PRO A 138 16.32 -8.52 -17.04
CA PRO A 138 17.28 -9.54 -16.59
C PRO A 138 18.40 -8.99 -15.70
N HIS A 139 18.97 -7.83 -16.05
CA HIS A 139 20.05 -7.20 -15.29
C HIS A 139 19.64 -6.68 -13.91
N LEU A 140 18.34 -6.48 -13.65
CA LEU A 140 17.85 -6.06 -12.33
C LEU A 140 17.49 -7.25 -11.43
N ARG A 141 17.27 -8.45 -12.00
CA ARG A 141 16.89 -9.65 -11.22
C ARG A 141 17.99 -10.11 -10.27
N GLU A 142 19.24 -9.76 -10.55
CA GLU A 142 20.40 -10.07 -9.70
C GLU A 142 20.47 -9.17 -8.44
N HIS A 143 19.76 -8.04 -8.44
CA HIS A 143 19.87 -7.02 -7.39
C HIS A 143 18.52 -6.70 -6.72
N ILE A 144 17.41 -6.92 -7.42
CA ILE A 144 16.06 -6.67 -6.91
C ILE A 144 15.42 -7.99 -6.54
N HIS A 145 15.14 -8.11 -5.25
CA HIS A 145 14.40 -9.20 -4.68
C HIS A 145 12.88 -8.92 -4.76
N GLY A 146 12.29 -9.16 -5.94
CA GLY A 146 10.85 -8.98 -6.19
C GLY A 146 9.95 -10.09 -5.63
N ILE A 147 8.64 -9.91 -5.69
CA ILE A 147 7.65 -10.99 -5.50
C ILE A 147 7.45 -11.74 -6.81
N ARG A 148 6.93 -12.96 -6.75
CA ARG A 148 6.44 -13.67 -7.94
C ARG A 148 5.00 -13.26 -8.21
N ARG A 149 4.58 -13.30 -9.47
CA ARG A 149 3.17 -13.03 -9.84
C ARG A 149 2.20 -13.98 -9.12
N GLU A 150 2.62 -15.21 -8.84
CA GLU A 150 1.83 -16.20 -8.09
C GLU A 150 1.71 -15.90 -6.59
N ASP A 151 2.56 -15.03 -6.05
CA ASP A 151 2.45 -14.58 -4.65
C ASP A 151 1.32 -13.53 -4.50
N LEU A 152 0.78 -12.97 -5.60
CA LEU A 152 -0.36 -12.04 -5.60
C LEU A 152 -1.70 -12.80 -5.49
N PRO A 153 -2.70 -12.24 -4.77
CA PRO A 153 -4.01 -12.87 -4.64
C PRO A 153 -4.73 -12.89 -5.98
N ALA A 154 -5.20 -14.04 -6.45
CA ALA A 154 -5.83 -14.17 -7.76
C ALA A 154 -7.29 -13.65 -7.82
N GLY A 155 -7.76 -13.30 -9.02
CA GLY A 155 -9.17 -13.04 -9.30
C GLY A 155 -9.66 -11.63 -8.91
N LEU A 156 -8.73 -10.70 -8.71
CA LEU A 156 -9.03 -9.30 -8.43
C LEU A 156 -9.12 -8.48 -9.71
N ASP A 157 -9.80 -7.35 -9.62
CA ASP A 157 -10.15 -6.51 -10.76
C ASP A 157 -9.03 -5.53 -11.13
N TYR A 158 -8.17 -5.18 -10.15
CA TYR A 158 -7.02 -4.29 -10.34
C TYR A 158 -5.89 -4.63 -9.35
N TYR A 159 -4.64 -4.53 -9.82
CA TYR A 159 -3.40 -4.70 -9.05
C TYR A 159 -2.53 -3.45 -9.21
#